data_AF-A0A6B0SQQ5-F1
#
_entry.id   AF-A0A6B0SQQ5-F1
#
_cell.length_a   1.000
_cell.length_b   1.000
_cell.length_c   1.000
_cell.angle_alpha   90.00
_cell.angle_beta   90.00
_cell.angle_gamma   90.00
#
_symmetry.space_group_name_H-M   'P 1'
#
loop_
_entity.id
_entity.type
_entity.pdbx_description
1 polymer ?
#
loop_
_entity_poly.entity_id
_entity_poly.type
_entity_poly.pdbx_seq_one_letter_code
_entity_poly.pdbx_strand_id
1 'polypeptide(L)'
;MTGETPSGVGAGSGIGSDVSERERADEDAGTVERVARHMARELCAGFRYHDRGERDAAVESFTEVDRRQFAHVDGEAARRAAQAYVDALWAKDELEADHVDGDRIDPESIRDGDWGRVRDALVERAAVLNIDREYASATTRAWRNHKANGDYWTPMLRAQLLEYRVAVGDEGYPDKPSDGREGFGAAPVRYLLGVELHDLHTGERWEEAIRVMEPYYRGIIRAHRGD
;
A
#
# COMPACT_ATOMS: atom_id res chain seq x y z
N MET A 1 69.77 -44.91 -1.93
CA MET A 1 68.69 -44.80 -0.94
C MET A 1 67.70 -43.80 -1.49
N THR A 2 66.51 -44.32 -1.79
CA THR A 2 65.33 -43.68 -2.36
C THR A 2 64.67 -42.73 -1.36
N GLY A 3 64.10 -41.64 -1.84
CA GLY A 3 63.34 -40.70 -1.00
C GLY A 3 62.59 -39.68 -1.85
N GLU A 4 61.55 -40.15 -2.54
CA GLU A 4 60.51 -39.31 -3.14
C GLU A 4 59.62 -38.70 -2.03
N THR A 5 59.23 -37.44 -2.20
CA THR A 5 58.14 -36.80 -1.45
C THR A 5 57.10 -36.30 -2.44
N PRO A 6 55.82 -36.68 -2.33
CA PRO A 6 54.79 -36.18 -3.22
C PRO A 6 54.16 -34.89 -2.67
N SER A 7 54.06 -33.89 -3.55
CA SER A 7 53.22 -32.70 -3.35
C SER A 7 51.76 -33.06 -3.60
N GLY A 8 50.95 -33.09 -2.55
CA GLY A 8 49.49 -33.12 -2.64
C GLY A 8 48.94 -31.71 -2.52
N VAL A 9 48.48 -31.12 -3.62
CA VAL A 9 47.60 -29.95 -3.59
C VAL A 9 46.17 -30.46 -3.64
N GLY A 10 45.50 -30.43 -2.49
CA GLY A 10 44.08 -30.71 -2.38
C GLY A 10 43.28 -29.58 -3.02
N ALA A 11 42.57 -29.90 -4.10
CA ALA A 11 41.43 -29.11 -4.56
C ALA A 11 40.26 -29.38 -3.62
N GLY A 12 40.04 -28.46 -2.67
CA GLY A 12 38.94 -28.51 -1.71
C GLY A 12 37.92 -27.41 -1.98
N SER A 13 36.73 -27.85 -2.42
CA SER A 13 35.41 -27.28 -2.14
C SER A 13 35.14 -25.79 -2.41
N GLY A 14 34.71 -25.48 -3.64
CA GLY A 14 33.94 -24.27 -3.97
C GLY A 14 32.43 -24.50 -4.16
N ILE A 15 31.93 -25.72 -3.98
CA ILE A 15 30.55 -26.10 -4.37
C ILE A 15 29.52 -25.91 -3.22
N GLY A 16 29.98 -25.75 -1.97
CA GLY A 16 29.09 -25.62 -0.80
C GLY A 16 28.53 -24.21 -0.52
N SER A 17 29.15 -23.15 -1.07
CA SER A 17 28.77 -21.75 -0.80
C SER A 17 27.54 -21.31 -1.61
N ASP A 18 27.55 -21.60 -2.92
CA ASP A 18 26.54 -21.15 -3.89
C ASP A 18 25.17 -21.82 -3.66
N VAL A 19 25.14 -23.07 -3.20
CA VAL A 19 23.87 -23.75 -2.85
C VAL A 19 23.21 -23.09 -1.63
N SER A 20 24.00 -22.72 -0.61
CA SER A 20 23.47 -22.09 0.61
C SER A 20 22.99 -20.66 0.39
N GLU A 21 23.59 -19.93 -0.55
CA GLU A 21 23.18 -18.58 -0.92
C GLU A 21 21.88 -18.59 -1.72
N ARG A 22 21.69 -19.56 -2.62
CA ARG A 22 20.44 -19.74 -3.36
C ARG A 22 19.28 -20.18 -2.46
N GLU A 23 19.52 -21.14 -1.55
CA GLU A 23 18.50 -21.57 -0.58
C GLU A 23 18.03 -20.40 0.31
N ARG A 24 18.97 -19.55 0.76
CA ARG A 24 18.62 -18.32 1.51
C ARG A 24 17.88 -17.30 0.67
N ALA A 25 18.23 -17.12 -0.60
CA ALA A 25 17.52 -16.20 -1.49
C ALA A 25 16.10 -16.69 -1.82
N ASP A 26 15.90 -18.00 -1.95
CA ASP A 26 14.59 -18.62 -2.20
C ASP A 26 13.69 -18.56 -0.94
N GLU A 27 14.23 -18.85 0.25
CA GLU A 27 13.56 -18.59 1.53
C GLU A 27 13.26 -17.09 1.72
N ASP A 28 14.21 -16.28 1.25
CA ASP A 28 14.24 -14.84 1.11
C ASP A 28 12.96 -14.29 0.48
N ALA A 29 12.88 -14.59 -0.82
CA ALA A 29 11.78 -14.30 -1.71
C ALA A 29 10.47 -14.84 -1.14
N GLY A 30 10.42 -16.13 -0.78
CA GLY A 30 9.22 -16.75 -0.23
C GLY A 30 8.68 -16.01 1.01
N THR A 31 9.56 -15.37 1.78
CA THR A 31 9.17 -14.50 2.90
C THR A 31 8.59 -13.17 2.42
N VAL A 32 9.20 -12.49 1.44
CA VAL A 32 8.65 -11.29 0.80
C VAL A 32 7.23 -11.55 0.29
N GLU A 33 7.03 -12.62 -0.48
CA GLU A 33 5.73 -12.91 -1.09
C GLU A 33 4.64 -13.15 -0.03
N ARG A 34 4.96 -13.92 1.03
CA ARG A 34 4.01 -14.15 2.14
C ARG A 34 3.65 -12.85 2.85
N VAL A 35 4.64 -11.99 3.13
CA VAL A 35 4.41 -10.71 3.82
C VAL A 35 3.61 -9.75 2.93
N ALA A 36 3.96 -9.61 1.65
CA ALA A 36 3.25 -8.75 0.72
C ALA A 36 1.79 -9.17 0.54
N ARG A 37 1.53 -10.48 0.44
CA ARG A 37 0.17 -11.03 0.37
C ARG A 37 -0.61 -10.80 1.66
N HIS A 38 0.05 -10.90 2.81
CA HIS A 38 -0.57 -10.59 4.09
C HIS A 38 -0.96 -9.11 4.19
N MET A 39 -0.08 -8.18 3.80
CA MET A 39 -0.42 -6.74 3.76
C MET A 39 -1.60 -6.45 2.84
N ALA A 40 -1.65 -7.05 1.64
CA ALA A 40 -2.78 -6.91 0.73
C ALA A 40 -4.10 -7.44 1.33
N ARG A 41 -4.04 -8.54 2.08
CA ARG A 41 -5.19 -9.09 2.82
C ARG A 41 -5.65 -8.17 3.94
N GLU A 42 -4.73 -7.62 4.71
CA GLU A 42 -5.04 -6.71 5.81
C GLU A 42 -5.62 -5.39 5.31
N LEU A 43 -5.12 -4.85 4.20
CA LEU A 43 -5.72 -3.68 3.57
C LEU A 43 -7.20 -3.96 3.19
N CYS A 44 -7.46 -5.08 2.50
CA CYS A 44 -8.84 -5.47 2.16
C CYS A 44 -9.69 -5.75 3.41
N ALA A 45 -9.11 -6.33 4.46
CA ALA A 45 -9.79 -6.56 5.72
C ALA A 45 -10.19 -5.24 6.38
N GLY A 46 -9.29 -4.25 6.41
CA GLY A 46 -9.53 -2.91 6.94
C GLY A 46 -10.74 -2.23 6.29
N PHE A 47 -10.82 -2.23 4.96
CA PHE A 47 -12.00 -1.69 4.26
C PHE A 47 -13.28 -2.49 4.58
N ARG A 48 -13.21 -3.81 4.61
CA ARG A 48 -14.37 -4.64 4.98
C ARG A 48 -14.81 -4.44 6.44
N TYR A 49 -13.89 -4.17 7.36
CA TYR A 49 -14.21 -3.83 8.75
C TYR A 49 -14.89 -2.46 8.83
N HIS A 50 -14.39 -1.48 8.08
CA HIS A 50 -15.03 -0.19 7.90
C HIS A 50 -16.48 -0.34 7.40
N ASP A 51 -16.71 -1.11 6.34
CA ASP A 51 -18.05 -1.30 5.75
C ASP A 51 -19.05 -1.97 6.71
N ARG A 52 -18.55 -2.68 7.72
CA ARG A 52 -19.37 -3.30 8.78
C ARG A 52 -19.51 -2.43 10.04
N GLY A 53 -18.91 -1.24 10.06
CA GLY A 53 -18.88 -0.36 11.23
C GLY A 53 -17.95 -0.83 12.35
N GLU A 54 -17.04 -1.76 12.08
CA GLU A 54 -16.11 -2.35 13.06
C GLU A 54 -14.84 -1.49 13.18
N ARG A 55 -14.97 -0.31 13.81
CA ARG A 55 -13.91 0.71 13.86
C ARG A 55 -12.57 0.21 14.36
N ASP A 56 -12.53 -0.43 15.53
CA ASP A 56 -11.27 -0.88 16.13
C ASP A 56 -10.58 -1.94 15.27
N ALA A 57 -11.34 -2.86 14.68
CA ALA A 57 -10.80 -3.88 13.78
C ALA A 57 -10.22 -3.26 12.50
N ALA A 58 -10.86 -2.22 11.96
CA ALA A 58 -10.33 -1.47 10.83
C ALA A 58 -8.98 -0.81 11.19
N VAL A 59 -8.89 -0.17 12.36
CA VAL A 59 -7.64 0.45 12.85
C VAL A 59 -6.52 -0.58 12.99
N GLU A 60 -6.78 -1.76 13.58
CA GLU A 60 -5.77 -2.81 13.71
C GLU A 60 -5.26 -3.29 12.33
N SER A 61 -6.16 -3.56 11.39
CA SER A 61 -5.76 -4.02 10.06
C SER A 61 -4.98 -2.97 9.28
N PHE A 62 -5.36 -1.69 9.33
CA PHE A 62 -4.55 -0.63 8.70
C PHE A 62 -3.22 -0.41 9.43
N THR A 63 -3.16 -0.58 10.75
CA THR A 63 -1.90 -0.53 11.52
C THR A 63 -0.94 -1.64 11.07
N GLU A 64 -1.47 -2.84 10.82
CA GLU A 64 -0.72 -4.01 10.35
C GLU A 64 -0.05 -3.77 8.98
N VAL A 65 -0.73 -3.00 8.12
CA VAL A 65 -0.20 -2.54 6.84
C VAL A 65 0.85 -1.46 7.08
N ASP A 66 0.49 -0.36 7.75
CA ASP A 66 1.33 0.83 7.90
C ASP A 66 2.69 0.50 8.54
N ARG A 67 2.72 -0.36 9.58
CA ARG A 67 3.95 -0.74 10.28
C ARG A 67 4.97 -1.49 9.41
N ARG A 68 4.54 -2.04 8.27
CA ARG A 68 5.40 -2.72 7.29
C ARG A 68 5.63 -1.90 6.05
N GLN A 69 4.64 -1.08 5.69
CA GLN A 69 4.72 -0.21 4.54
C GLN A 69 5.76 0.89 4.74
N PHE A 70 5.85 1.44 5.95
CA PHE A 70 6.73 2.56 6.26
C PHE A 70 7.83 2.12 7.24
N ALA A 71 8.98 1.72 6.72
CA ALA A 71 10.09 1.22 7.55
C ALA A 71 10.68 2.28 8.50
N HIS A 72 10.45 3.57 8.24
CA HIS A 72 10.97 4.68 9.03
C HIS A 72 10.10 5.06 10.25
N VAL A 73 8.89 4.50 10.38
CA VAL A 73 8.00 4.81 11.51
C VAL A 73 7.96 3.67 12.52
N ASP A 74 7.79 4.00 13.80
CA ASP A 74 7.57 3.00 14.84
C ASP A 74 6.10 2.54 14.89
N GLY A 75 5.82 1.55 15.75
CA GLY A 75 4.48 0.98 15.88
C GLY A 75 3.42 1.95 16.41
N GLU A 76 3.81 2.93 17.23
CA GLU A 76 2.87 3.93 17.76
C GLU A 76 2.49 4.93 16.65
N ALA A 77 3.47 5.39 15.89
CA ALA A 77 3.26 6.24 14.72
C ALA A 77 2.42 5.51 13.66
N ALA A 78 2.72 4.25 13.35
CA ALA A 78 1.91 3.44 12.43
C ALA A 78 0.45 3.34 12.89
N ARG A 79 0.21 3.08 14.18
CA ARG A 79 -1.15 3.04 14.74
C ARG A 79 -1.87 4.38 14.64
N ARG A 80 -1.18 5.48 14.94
CA ARG A 80 -1.73 6.84 14.83
C ARG A 80 -2.09 7.19 13.39
N ALA A 81 -1.25 6.84 12.42
CA ALA A 81 -1.51 7.05 11.00
C ALA A 81 -2.71 6.24 10.51
N ALA A 82 -2.83 4.98 10.94
CA ALA A 82 -3.96 4.11 10.65
C ALA A 82 -5.26 4.66 11.28
N GLN A 83 -5.19 5.13 12.52
CA GLN A 83 -6.32 5.75 13.20
C GLN A 83 -6.81 7.00 12.45
N ALA A 84 -5.90 7.87 12.01
CA ALA A 84 -6.24 9.04 11.21
C ALA A 84 -6.87 8.66 9.85
N TYR A 85 -6.43 7.56 9.21
CA TYR A 85 -7.06 7.06 7.99
C TYR A 85 -8.50 6.58 8.24
N VAL A 86 -8.72 5.83 9.33
CA VAL A 86 -10.04 5.36 9.74
C VAL A 86 -10.96 6.53 10.12
N ASP A 87 -10.43 7.56 10.78
CA ASP A 87 -11.19 8.78 11.09
C ASP A 87 -11.65 9.51 9.82
N ALA A 88 -10.81 9.53 8.78
CA ALA A 88 -11.20 10.08 7.48
C ALA A 88 -12.33 9.27 6.85
N LEU A 89 -12.26 7.93 6.90
CA LEU A 89 -13.29 7.04 6.37
C LEU A 89 -14.64 7.23 7.09
N TRP A 90 -14.62 7.31 8.43
CA TRP A 90 -15.82 7.57 9.24
C TRP A 90 -16.40 8.97 8.98
N ALA A 91 -15.56 10.01 8.90
CA ALA A 91 -16.00 11.35 8.56
C ALA A 91 -16.65 11.41 7.16
N LYS A 92 -16.16 10.59 6.22
CA LYS A 92 -16.73 10.45 4.88
C LYS A 92 -18.10 9.77 4.95
N ASP A 93 -18.26 8.68 5.70
CA ASP A 93 -19.56 8.02 5.88
C ASP A 93 -20.59 8.93 6.58
N GLU A 94 -20.16 9.70 7.59
CA GLU A 94 -21.00 10.70 8.26
C GLU A 94 -21.48 11.79 7.30
N LEU A 95 -20.58 12.29 6.43
CA LEU A 95 -20.95 13.25 5.38
C LEU A 95 -21.91 12.63 4.37
N GLU A 96 -21.63 11.40 3.91
CA GLU A 96 -22.46 10.71 2.92
C GLU A 96 -23.91 10.58 3.38
N ALA A 97 -24.14 10.32 4.67
CA ALA A 97 -25.48 10.17 5.26
C ALA A 97 -26.39 11.40 5.06
N ASP A 98 -25.84 12.60 5.06
CA ASP A 98 -26.60 13.85 4.84
C ASP A 98 -26.99 14.07 3.36
N HIS A 99 -26.40 13.29 2.45
CA HIS A 99 -26.58 13.40 1.00
C HIS A 99 -27.23 12.15 0.37
N VAL A 100 -27.78 11.25 1.18
CA VAL A 100 -28.55 10.08 0.70
C VAL A 100 -29.99 10.48 0.37
N ASP A 101 -30.43 10.16 -0.85
CA ASP A 101 -31.84 10.17 -1.27
C ASP A 101 -32.28 8.72 -1.59
N GLY A 102 -33.13 8.17 -0.73
CA GLY A 102 -33.52 6.76 -0.77
C GLY A 102 -32.33 5.84 -0.44
N ASP A 103 -31.90 5.04 -1.42
CA ASP A 103 -30.78 4.09 -1.28
C ASP A 103 -29.51 4.59 -2.00
N ARG A 104 -29.49 5.83 -2.49
CA ARG A 104 -28.39 6.36 -3.31
C ARG A 104 -27.96 7.74 -2.83
N ILE A 105 -26.65 7.99 -2.91
CA ILE A 105 -26.10 9.32 -2.71
C ILE A 105 -26.46 10.20 -3.91
N ASP A 106 -26.95 11.41 -3.67
CA ASP A 106 -27.12 12.45 -4.68
C ASP A 106 -25.74 13.00 -5.09
N PRO A 107 -25.28 12.74 -6.33
CA PRO A 107 -23.95 13.15 -6.78
C PRO A 107 -23.78 14.68 -6.89
N GLU A 108 -24.87 15.44 -7.08
CA GLU A 108 -24.80 16.90 -7.15
C GLU A 108 -24.65 17.50 -5.75
N SER A 109 -25.48 17.05 -4.82
CA SER A 109 -25.47 17.53 -3.43
C SER A 109 -24.14 17.22 -2.72
N ILE A 110 -23.62 15.99 -2.82
CA ILE A 110 -22.39 15.61 -2.12
C ILE A 110 -21.12 16.28 -2.67
N ARG A 111 -21.16 16.73 -3.94
CA ARG A 111 -20.05 17.43 -4.58
C ARG A 111 -19.66 18.70 -3.82
N ASP A 112 -20.66 19.40 -3.28
CA ASP A 112 -20.51 20.67 -2.56
C ASP A 112 -20.59 20.50 -1.03
N GLY A 113 -20.61 19.25 -0.53
CA GLY A 113 -20.58 18.93 0.90
C GLY A 113 -19.31 19.38 1.61
N ASP A 114 -19.34 19.41 2.95
CA ASP A 114 -18.17 19.81 3.76
C ASP A 114 -17.20 18.63 3.97
N TRP A 115 -16.20 18.55 3.09
CA TRP A 115 -15.13 17.57 3.15
C TRP A 115 -14.00 17.92 4.14
N GLY A 116 -14.16 18.97 4.96
CA GLY A 116 -13.13 19.47 5.87
C GLY A 116 -12.62 18.42 6.85
N ARG A 117 -13.53 17.69 7.53
CA ARG A 117 -13.17 16.64 8.49
C ARG A 117 -12.39 15.49 7.87
N VAL A 118 -12.78 15.08 6.65
CA VAL A 118 -12.06 14.07 5.87
C VAL A 118 -10.64 14.53 5.58
N ARG A 119 -10.49 15.77 5.09
CA ARG A 119 -9.19 16.35 4.77
C ARG A 119 -8.30 16.49 5.99
N ASP A 120 -8.83 16.98 7.11
CA ASP A 120 -8.04 17.23 8.32
C ASP A 120 -7.47 15.93 8.90
N ALA A 121 -8.26 14.85 8.90
CA ALA A 121 -7.79 13.53 9.30
C ALA A 121 -6.69 13.00 8.36
N LEU A 122 -6.84 13.19 7.04
CA LEU A 122 -5.80 12.82 6.07
C LEU A 122 -4.53 13.68 6.19
N VAL A 123 -4.64 14.94 6.63
CA VAL A 123 -3.49 15.80 6.93
C VAL A 123 -2.71 15.26 8.12
N GLU A 124 -3.38 14.79 9.17
CA GLU A 124 -2.71 14.13 10.31
C GLU A 124 -1.99 12.86 9.84
N ARG A 125 -2.64 12.00 9.04
CA ARG A 125 -2.00 10.81 8.46
C ARG A 125 -0.73 11.18 7.69
N ALA A 126 -0.83 12.16 6.79
CA ALA A 126 0.31 12.60 5.99
C ALA A 126 1.46 13.11 6.87
N ALA A 127 1.15 13.89 7.90
CA ALA A 127 2.15 14.41 8.84
C ALA A 127 2.86 13.29 9.63
N VAL A 128 2.11 12.30 10.12
CA VAL A 128 2.68 11.17 10.88
C VAL A 128 3.59 10.31 10.01
N LEU A 129 3.23 10.09 8.74
CA LEU A 129 3.97 9.23 7.82
C LEU A 129 5.06 9.97 7.02
N ASN A 130 5.18 11.29 7.18
CA ASN A 130 6.03 12.16 6.37
C ASN A 130 5.71 12.11 4.86
N ILE A 131 4.41 12.07 4.53
CA ILE A 131 3.89 12.20 3.17
C ILE A 131 3.62 13.67 2.89
N ASP A 132 3.92 14.12 1.66
CA ASP A 132 3.56 15.47 1.22
C ASP A 132 2.07 15.75 1.49
N ARG A 133 1.74 16.92 2.04
CA ARG A 133 0.37 17.34 2.36
C ARG A 133 -0.57 17.33 1.14
N GLU A 134 -0.04 17.40 -0.07
CA GLU A 134 -0.79 17.18 -1.31
C GLU A 134 -1.54 15.85 -1.29
N TYR A 135 -1.01 14.80 -0.64
CA TYR A 135 -1.68 13.51 -0.41
C TYR A 135 -3.09 13.71 0.15
N ALA A 136 -3.22 14.47 1.24
CA ALA A 136 -4.51 14.69 1.90
C ALA A 136 -5.50 15.37 0.96
N SER A 137 -5.03 16.34 0.18
CA SER A 137 -5.87 17.08 -0.77
C SER A 137 -6.28 16.20 -1.96
N ALA A 138 -5.37 15.36 -2.46
CA ALA A 138 -5.61 14.43 -3.55
C ALA A 138 -6.57 13.30 -3.14
N THR A 139 -6.36 12.66 -1.99
CA THR A 139 -7.26 11.63 -1.45
C THR A 139 -8.65 12.18 -1.20
N THR A 140 -8.77 13.36 -0.57
CA THR A 140 -10.07 14.02 -0.35
C THR A 140 -10.78 14.28 -1.67
N ARG A 141 -10.07 14.80 -2.68
CA ARG A 141 -10.64 15.05 -4.01
C ARG A 141 -11.07 13.75 -4.70
N ALA A 142 -10.29 12.68 -4.55
CA ALA A 142 -10.63 11.37 -5.09
C ALA A 142 -11.94 10.85 -4.48
N TRP A 143 -12.06 10.82 -3.16
CA TRP A 143 -13.28 10.33 -2.51
C TRP A 143 -14.50 11.18 -2.85
N ARG A 144 -14.36 12.51 -2.86
CA ARG A 144 -15.41 13.40 -3.33
C ARG A 144 -15.83 13.11 -4.76
N ASN A 145 -14.87 12.98 -5.67
CA ASN A 145 -15.16 12.72 -7.07
C ASN A 145 -15.80 11.33 -7.26
N HIS A 146 -15.42 10.33 -6.47
CA HIS A 146 -16.00 8.99 -6.52
C HIS A 146 -17.49 9.05 -6.20
N LYS A 147 -17.88 9.78 -5.14
CA LYS A 147 -19.27 9.93 -4.74
C LYS A 147 -20.07 10.89 -5.62
N ALA A 148 -19.41 11.91 -6.16
CA ALA A 148 -19.99 12.90 -7.07
C ALA A 148 -19.96 12.49 -8.56
N ASN A 149 -19.65 11.23 -8.86
CA ASN A 149 -19.56 10.66 -10.22
C ASN A 149 -18.63 11.44 -11.18
N GLY A 150 -17.52 11.94 -10.64
CA GLY A 150 -16.45 12.61 -11.38
C GLY A 150 -15.18 11.76 -11.48
N ASP A 151 -14.14 12.31 -12.09
CA ASP A 151 -12.83 11.64 -12.19
C ASP A 151 -12.14 11.53 -10.83
N TYR A 152 -12.28 10.39 -10.16
CA TYR A 152 -11.55 10.06 -8.94
C TYR A 152 -10.24 9.30 -9.21
N TRP A 153 -10.05 8.74 -10.40
CA TRP A 153 -8.88 7.97 -10.75
C TRP A 153 -7.62 8.83 -10.73
N THR A 154 -7.64 9.98 -11.41
CA THR A 154 -6.48 10.89 -11.47
C THR A 154 -6.03 11.35 -10.07
N PRO A 155 -6.90 11.90 -9.20
CA PRO A 155 -6.48 12.29 -7.86
C PRO A 155 -6.08 11.09 -6.97
N MET A 156 -6.71 9.92 -7.12
CA MET A 156 -6.33 8.73 -6.35
C MET A 156 -4.94 8.23 -6.74
N LEU A 157 -4.63 8.19 -8.05
CA LEU A 157 -3.29 7.85 -8.54
C LEU A 157 -2.24 8.86 -8.07
N ARG A 158 -2.57 10.15 -7.98
CA ARG A 158 -1.68 11.18 -7.44
C ARG A 158 -1.42 10.97 -5.94
N ALA A 159 -2.45 10.72 -5.15
CA ALA A 159 -2.31 10.41 -3.72
C ALA A 159 -1.43 9.17 -3.52
N GLN A 160 -1.72 8.09 -4.24
CA GLN A 160 -0.98 6.84 -4.09
C GLN A 160 0.46 6.94 -4.57
N LEU A 161 0.75 7.77 -5.57
CA LEU A 161 2.13 8.08 -5.97
C LEU A 161 2.91 8.70 -4.82
N LEU A 162 2.34 9.70 -4.14
CA LEU A 162 2.99 10.37 -3.01
C LEU A 162 3.22 9.41 -1.84
N GLU A 163 2.22 8.61 -1.50
CA GLU A 163 2.34 7.60 -0.44
C GLU A 163 3.39 6.52 -0.79
N TYR A 164 3.37 6.02 -2.03
CA TYR A 164 4.31 5.00 -2.48
C TYR A 164 5.75 5.47 -2.46
N ARG A 165 6.04 6.69 -2.95
CA ARG A 165 7.38 7.28 -2.94
C ARG A 165 7.99 7.28 -1.54
N VAL A 166 7.21 7.68 -0.54
CA VAL A 166 7.64 7.63 0.86
C VAL A 166 7.83 6.20 1.33
N ALA A 167 6.90 5.30 1.00
CA ALA A 167 6.99 3.90 1.37
C ALA A 167 8.22 3.19 0.76
N VAL A 168 8.69 3.57 -0.42
CA VAL A 168 9.91 2.98 -1.02
C VAL A 168 11.18 3.80 -0.77
N GLY A 169 11.07 4.99 -0.18
CA GLY A 169 12.20 5.91 0.01
C GLY A 169 12.77 6.48 -1.30
N ASP A 170 11.95 6.58 -2.36
CA ASP A 170 12.34 7.05 -3.69
C ASP A 170 11.40 8.16 -4.16
N GLU A 171 11.85 9.42 -4.05
CA GLU A 171 11.11 10.59 -4.53
C GLU A 171 11.04 10.68 -6.06
N GLY A 172 11.93 9.99 -6.77
CA GLY A 172 12.06 9.97 -8.22
C GLY A 172 11.03 9.09 -8.93
N TYR A 173 10.54 8.04 -8.25
CA TYR A 173 9.52 7.14 -8.79
C TYR A 173 8.34 7.90 -9.45
N PRO A 174 7.80 7.49 -10.61
CA PRO A 174 8.16 6.29 -11.35
C PRO A 174 9.36 6.51 -12.28
N ASP A 175 10.38 5.67 -12.11
CA ASP A 175 11.43 5.53 -13.11
C ASP A 175 10.92 4.69 -14.28
N LYS A 176 11.02 5.25 -15.49
CA LYS A 176 10.75 4.53 -16.74
C LYS A 176 12.01 4.54 -17.60
N PRO A 177 12.54 3.36 -17.97
CA PRO A 177 13.79 3.24 -18.73
C PRO A 177 13.67 3.62 -20.21
N SER A 178 12.46 3.95 -20.69
CA SER A 178 12.16 4.24 -22.11
C SER A 178 11.39 5.55 -22.28
N ASP A 179 10.99 5.86 -23.52
CA ASP A 179 10.13 7.00 -23.84
C ASP A 179 8.85 7.02 -22.98
N GLY A 180 8.38 8.23 -22.66
CA GLY A 180 7.21 8.46 -21.80
C GLY A 180 7.56 8.59 -20.32
N ARG A 181 8.20 9.71 -19.94
CA ARG A 181 8.63 10.02 -18.56
C ARG A 181 7.51 10.49 -17.64
N GLU A 182 6.32 10.73 -18.19
CA GLU A 182 5.15 11.20 -17.45
C GLU A 182 4.26 10.02 -16.99
N GLY A 183 3.51 10.23 -15.90
CA GLY A 183 2.52 9.31 -15.36
C GLY A 183 2.78 8.88 -13.91
N PHE A 184 1.94 7.97 -13.41
CA PHE A 184 1.92 7.56 -11.99
C PHE A 184 2.74 6.29 -11.70
N GLY A 185 3.10 5.52 -12.73
CA GLY A 185 3.79 4.24 -12.57
C GLY A 185 2.85 3.07 -12.28
N ALA A 186 3.40 1.86 -12.33
CA ALA A 186 2.60 0.63 -12.21
C ALA A 186 2.11 0.36 -10.77
N ALA A 187 2.80 0.90 -9.74
CA ALA A 187 2.43 0.65 -8.35
C ALA A 187 1.11 1.36 -7.98
N PRO A 188 0.96 2.70 -8.16
CA PRO A 188 -0.32 3.37 -7.96
C PRO A 188 -1.48 2.76 -8.75
N VAL A 189 -1.24 2.31 -9.99
CA VAL A 189 -2.27 1.67 -10.83
C VAL A 189 -2.73 0.34 -10.25
N ARG A 190 -1.82 -0.50 -9.75
CA ARG A 190 -2.17 -1.76 -9.09
C ARG A 190 -2.98 -1.53 -7.82
N TYR A 191 -2.59 -0.53 -7.02
CA TYR A 191 -3.32 -0.17 -5.82
C TYR A 191 -4.76 0.25 -6.16
N LEU A 192 -4.93 1.19 -7.10
CA LEU A 192 -6.25 1.65 -7.52
C LEU A 192 -7.10 0.50 -8.07
N LEU A 193 -6.56 -0.37 -8.92
CA LEU A 193 -7.30 -1.55 -9.39
C LEU A 193 -7.71 -2.49 -8.24
N GLY A 194 -6.87 -2.62 -7.21
CA GLY A 194 -7.22 -3.33 -5.99
C GLY A 194 -8.43 -2.73 -5.27
N VAL A 195 -8.47 -1.40 -5.15
CA VAL A 195 -9.61 -0.67 -4.57
C VAL A 195 -10.88 -0.84 -5.42
N GLU A 196 -10.78 -0.75 -6.75
CA GLU A 196 -11.93 -0.99 -7.65
C GLU A 196 -12.54 -2.38 -7.46
N LEU A 197 -11.67 -3.40 -7.34
CA LEU A 197 -12.10 -4.77 -7.13
C LEU A 197 -12.69 -4.99 -5.73
N HIS A 198 -12.21 -4.24 -4.73
CA HIS A 198 -12.77 -4.26 -3.38
C HIS A 198 -14.26 -3.83 -3.38
N ASP A 199 -14.56 -2.74 -4.08
CA ASP A 199 -15.88 -2.10 -4.11
C ASP A 199 -16.95 -2.92 -4.87
N LEU A 200 -16.56 -4.04 -5.49
CA LEU A 200 -17.51 -5.01 -6.05
C LEU A 200 -18.10 -5.95 -4.98
N HIS A 201 -17.66 -5.87 -3.72
CA HIS A 201 -18.24 -6.54 -2.55
C HIS A 201 -18.51 -8.06 -2.71
N THR A 202 -17.64 -8.80 -3.41
CA THR A 202 -17.74 -10.27 -3.52
C THR A 202 -16.44 -10.94 -3.12
N GLY A 203 -16.53 -12.15 -2.55
CA GLY A 203 -15.36 -12.91 -2.11
C GLY A 203 -14.34 -13.18 -3.23
N GLU A 204 -14.81 -13.43 -4.45
CA GLU A 204 -13.95 -13.61 -5.63
C GLU A 204 -13.17 -12.33 -5.97
N ARG A 205 -13.85 -11.18 -5.99
CA ARG A 205 -13.24 -9.89 -6.32
C ARG A 205 -12.30 -9.40 -5.22
N TRP A 206 -12.61 -9.67 -3.96
CA TRP A 206 -11.69 -9.41 -2.85
C TRP A 206 -10.40 -10.21 -2.97
N GLU A 207 -10.48 -11.50 -3.35
CA GLU A 207 -9.27 -12.30 -3.58
C GLU A 207 -8.51 -11.83 -4.84
N GLU A 208 -9.21 -11.32 -5.85
CA GLU A 208 -8.58 -10.66 -7.01
C GLU A 208 -7.86 -9.36 -6.62
N ALA A 209 -8.48 -8.52 -5.79
CA ALA A 209 -7.89 -7.30 -5.26
C ALA A 209 -6.57 -7.60 -4.53
N ILE A 210 -6.57 -8.64 -3.68
CA ILE A 210 -5.37 -9.13 -2.98
C ILE A 210 -4.26 -9.49 -3.98
N ARG A 211 -4.58 -10.28 -5.01
CA ARG A 211 -3.60 -10.72 -6.01
C ARG A 211 -3.00 -9.54 -6.80
N VAL A 212 -3.81 -8.55 -7.15
CA VAL A 212 -3.36 -7.37 -7.90
C VAL A 212 -2.50 -6.45 -7.06
N MET A 213 -2.77 -6.32 -5.76
CA MET A 213 -2.00 -5.49 -4.83
C MET A 213 -0.75 -6.18 -4.27
N GLU A 214 -0.64 -7.50 -4.38
CA GLU A 214 0.55 -8.21 -3.88
C GLU A 214 1.88 -7.67 -4.49
N PRO A 215 2.01 -7.41 -5.81
CA PRO A 215 3.21 -6.79 -6.36
C PRO A 215 3.45 -5.34 -5.90
N TYR A 216 2.41 -4.60 -5.49
CA TYR A 216 2.55 -3.26 -4.92
C TYR A 216 3.32 -3.34 -3.60
N TYR A 217 2.85 -4.16 -2.66
CA TYR A 217 3.52 -4.35 -1.37
C TYR A 217 4.85 -5.08 -1.48
N ARG A 218 4.99 -6.00 -2.44
CA ARG A 218 6.26 -6.68 -2.72
C ARG A 218 7.37 -5.69 -3.06
N GLY A 219 7.07 -4.66 -3.87
CA GLY A 219 8.03 -3.62 -4.21
C GLY A 219 8.48 -2.83 -2.98
N ILE A 220 7.55 -2.53 -2.07
CA ILE A 220 7.84 -1.82 -0.81
C ILE A 220 8.76 -2.65 0.09
N ILE A 221 8.44 -3.92 0.31
CA ILE A 221 9.26 -4.79 1.16
C ILE A 221 10.67 -5.01 0.58
N ARG A 222 10.82 -5.08 -0.75
CA ARG A 222 12.14 -5.17 -1.41
C ARG A 222 12.95 -3.89 -1.24
N ALA A 223 12.32 -2.73 -1.41
CA ALA A 223 12.97 -1.44 -1.19
C ALA A 223 13.54 -1.34 0.25
N HIS A 224 12.80 -1.82 1.26
CA HIS A 224 13.25 -1.84 2.65
C HIS A 224 14.47 -2.74 2.89
N ARG A 225 14.72 -3.70 2.02
CA ARG A 225 15.83 -4.66 2.11
C ARG A 225 17.05 -4.24 1.29
N GLY A 226 16.87 -3.27 0.38
CA GLY A 226 17.91 -2.83 -0.55
C GLY A 226 18.02 -3.71 -1.80
N ASP A 227 16.94 -4.42 -2.17
CA ASP A 227 16.85 -5.31 -3.34
C ASP A 227 16.20 -4.65 -4.57
#